data_AF-A0AAV0V2Z7-F1
#
_entry.id   AF-A0AAV0V2Z7-F1
#
_cell.length_a   1.000
_cell.length_b   1.000
_cell.length_c   1.000
_cell.angle_alpha   90.00
_cell.angle_beta   90.00
_cell.angle_gamma   90.00
#
_symmetry.space_group_name_H-M   'P 1'
#
loop_
_entity.id
_entity.type
_entity.pdbx_description
1 polymer ?
#
loop_
_entity_poly.entity_id
_entity_poly.type
_entity_poly.pdbx_seq_one_letter_code
_entity_poly.pdbx_strand_id
1 'polypeptide(L)'
;MEDLYGDLDTSTSALEKKEALDLKTQVKEENGRLRVELAQLQEQNRQLGAAHKQLEINISTLFATAQLELQRKDKEIQRLRRQLEE
;
A
#
# COMPACT_ATOMS: atom_id res chain seq x y z
N MET A 1 -30.64 -23.47 53.15
CA MET A 1 -30.56 -22.43 52.13
C MET A 1 -29.26 -22.72 51.40
N GLU A 2 -29.35 -23.34 50.23
CA GLU A 2 -28.19 -23.73 49.43
C GLU A 2 -27.49 -22.45 48.97
N ASP A 3 -26.20 -22.31 49.31
CA ASP A 3 -25.46 -21.07 49.07
C ASP A 3 -25.30 -20.88 47.56
N LEU A 4 -26.09 -19.94 47.01
CA LEU A 4 -26.20 -19.69 45.57
C LEU A 4 -24.87 -19.23 44.92
N TYR A 5 -23.88 -18.89 45.75
CA TYR A 5 -22.56 -18.44 45.33
C TYR A 5 -21.42 -19.34 45.82
N GLY A 6 -21.72 -20.48 46.43
CA GLY A 6 -20.70 -21.41 46.95
C GLY A 6 -19.77 -21.99 45.87
N ASP A 7 -20.25 -22.05 44.62
CA ASP A 7 -19.48 -22.52 43.46
C ASP A 7 -18.69 -21.40 42.76
N LEU A 8 -18.86 -20.15 43.17
CA LEU A 8 -18.17 -19.02 42.57
C LEU A 8 -16.77 -18.90 43.20
N ASP A 9 -15.76 -19.47 42.54
CA ASP A 9 -14.37 -19.35 42.96
C ASP A 9 -13.88 -17.89 42.79
N THR A 10 -14.01 -17.11 43.87
CA THR A 10 -13.52 -15.72 43.96
C THR A 10 -12.08 -15.64 44.46
N SER A 11 -11.32 -16.75 44.41
CA SER A 11 -9.91 -16.71 44.76
C SER A 11 -9.14 -15.77 43.83
N THR A 12 -8.11 -15.13 44.37
CA THR A 12 -7.21 -14.26 43.60
C THR A 12 -6.60 -15.00 42.40
N SER A 13 -6.33 -16.30 42.55
CA SER A 13 -5.80 -17.14 41.46
C SER A 13 -6.81 -17.36 40.32
N ALA A 14 -8.09 -17.56 40.64
CA ALA A 14 -9.14 -17.67 39.62
C ALA A 14 -9.34 -16.34 38.86
N LEU A 15 -9.23 -15.21 39.57
CA LEU A 15 -9.30 -13.88 38.96
C LEU A 15 -8.10 -13.60 38.04
N GLU A 16 -6.87 -13.86 38.51
CA GLU A 16 -5.64 -13.71 37.72
C GLU A 16 -5.66 -14.58 36.44
N LYS A 17 -6.17 -15.81 36.54
CA LYS A 17 -6.31 -16.71 35.39
C LYS A 17 -7.31 -16.17 34.36
N LYS A 18 -8.42 -15.58 34.81
CA LYS A 18 -9.39 -14.93 33.93
C LYS A 18 -8.78 -13.71 33.25
N GLU A 19 -8.12 -12.84 34.00
CA GLU A 19 -7.43 -11.66 33.45
C GLU A 19 -6.39 -12.06 32.40
N ALA A 20 -5.59 -13.11 32.66
CA ALA A 20 -4.62 -13.63 31.71
C ALA A 20 -5.29 -14.19 30.42
N LEU A 21 -6.45 -14.83 30.54
CA LEU A 21 -7.22 -15.33 29.39
C LEU A 21 -7.80 -14.18 28.56
N ASP A 22 -8.34 -13.16 29.23
CA ASP A 22 -8.89 -11.98 28.58
C ASP A 22 -7.79 -11.22 27.83
N LEU A 23 -6.64 -11.01 28.47
CA LEU A 23 -5.47 -10.35 27.85
C LEU A 23 -4.92 -11.15 26.66
N LYS A 24 -4.84 -12.48 26.80
CA LYS A 24 -4.43 -13.36 25.70
C LYS A 24 -5.40 -13.27 24.52
N THR A 25 -6.70 -13.18 24.79
CA THR A 25 -7.73 -13.06 23.74
C THR A 25 -7.59 -11.72 23.02
N GLN A 26 -7.46 -10.62 23.77
CA GLN A 26 -7.22 -9.28 23.22
C GLN A 26 -5.97 -9.23 22.33
N VAL A 27 -4.84 -9.74 22.82
CA VAL A 27 -3.58 -9.76 22.06
C VAL A 27 -3.71 -10.62 20.80
N LYS A 28 -4.44 -11.73 20.87
CA LYS A 28 -4.66 -12.60 19.69
C LYS A 28 -5.51 -11.89 18.63
N GLU A 29 -6.56 -11.19 19.04
CA GLU A 29 -7.40 -10.41 18.12
C GLU A 29 -6.61 -9.26 17.48
N GLU A 30 -5.85 -8.51 18.27
CA GLU A 30 -4.99 -7.44 17.79
C GLU A 30 -3.92 -7.95 16.83
N ASN A 31 -3.25 -9.06 17.17
CA ASN A 31 -2.29 -9.69 16.28
C ASN A 31 -2.94 -10.14 14.96
N GLY A 32 -4.18 -10.65 15.02
CA GLY A 32 -4.97 -10.98 13.84
C GLY A 32 -5.23 -9.77 12.95
N ARG A 33 -5.66 -8.65 13.54
CA ARG A 33 -5.89 -7.38 12.81
C ARG A 33 -4.60 -6.85 12.19
N LEU A 34 -3.51 -6.80 12.95
CA LEU A 34 -2.21 -6.33 12.47
C LEU A 34 -1.66 -7.18 11.33
N ARG A 35 -1.87 -8.50 11.34
CA ARG A 35 -1.49 -9.37 10.22
C ARG A 35 -2.27 -9.05 8.94
N VAL A 36 -3.56 -8.79 9.06
CA VAL A 36 -4.40 -8.40 7.91
C VAL A 36 -3.95 -7.05 7.37
N GLU A 37 -3.73 -6.08 8.23
CA GLU A 37 -3.25 -4.74 7.85
C GLU A 37 -1.87 -4.81 7.18
N LEU A 38 -0.95 -5.61 7.74
CA LEU A 38 0.37 -5.81 7.15
C LEU A 38 0.30 -6.45 5.76
N ALA A 39 -0.59 -7.44 5.55
CA ALA A 39 -0.80 -8.03 4.24
C ALA A 39 -1.38 -7.01 3.23
N GLN A 40 -2.32 -6.17 3.68
CA GLN A 40 -2.90 -5.11 2.85
C GLN A 40 -1.83 -4.07 2.44
N LEU A 41 -1.03 -3.60 3.40
CA LEU A 41 0.04 -2.64 3.14
C LEU A 41 1.10 -3.20 2.21
N GLN A 42 1.48 -4.47 2.35
CA GLN A 42 2.42 -5.14 1.45
C GLN A 42 1.89 -5.20 0.02
N GLU A 43 0.61 -5.53 -0.16
CA GLU A 43 0.00 -5.59 -1.47
C GLU A 43 -0.13 -4.20 -2.11
N GLN A 44 -0.55 -3.20 -1.33
CA GLN A 44 -0.57 -1.80 -1.80
C GLN A 44 0.82 -1.32 -2.21
N ASN A 45 1.86 -1.65 -1.45
CA ASN A 45 3.24 -1.27 -1.77
C ASN A 45 3.72 -1.93 -3.07
N ARG A 46 3.39 -3.21 -3.28
CA ARG A 46 3.67 -3.91 -4.54
C ARG A 46 2.97 -3.23 -5.72
N GLN A 47 1.69 -2.90 -5.59
CA GLN A 47 0.91 -2.24 -6.63
C GLN A 47 1.47 -0.84 -6.95
N LEU A 48 1.80 -0.06 -5.92
CA LEU A 48 2.45 1.25 -6.08
C LEU A 48 3.79 1.13 -6.79
N GLY A 49 4.62 0.15 -6.42
CA GLY A 49 5.92 -0.07 -7.07
C GLY A 49 5.77 -0.44 -8.55
N ALA A 50 4.78 -1.28 -8.90
CA ALA A 50 4.49 -1.63 -10.28
C ALA A 50 4.00 -0.41 -11.09
N ALA A 51 3.07 0.36 -10.52
CA ALA A 51 2.56 1.57 -11.15
C ALA A 51 3.66 2.62 -11.35
N HIS A 52 4.52 2.83 -10.35
CA HIS A 52 5.65 3.74 -10.42
C HIS A 52 6.59 3.39 -11.57
N LYS A 53 7.01 2.12 -11.66
CA LYS A 53 7.88 1.65 -12.74
C LYS A 53 7.25 1.87 -14.12
N GLN A 54 5.94 1.64 -14.25
CA GLN A 54 5.25 1.87 -15.51
C GLN A 54 5.21 3.37 -15.87
N LEU A 55 4.98 4.25 -14.89
CA LEU A 55 4.98 5.69 -15.09
C LEU A 55 6.37 6.21 -15.51
N GLU A 56 7.45 5.70 -14.91
CA GLU A 56 8.82 6.06 -15.30
C GLU A 56 9.11 5.71 -16.77
N ILE A 57 8.70 4.51 -17.20
CA ILE A 57 8.83 4.07 -18.59
C ILE A 57 8.02 5.00 -19.50
N ASN A 58 6.76 5.24 -19.15
CA ASN A 58 5.85 6.07 -19.97
C ASN A 58 6.38 7.49 -20.13
N ILE A 59 6.85 8.13 -19.06
CA ILE A 59 7.41 9.48 -19.11
C ILE A 59 8.66 9.50 -20.00
N SER A 60 9.55 8.52 -19.84
CA SER A 60 10.78 8.42 -20.63
C SER A 60 10.47 8.25 -22.13
N THR A 61 9.52 7.36 -22.46
CA THR A 61 9.08 7.16 -23.85
C THR A 61 8.42 8.42 -24.40
N LEU A 62 7.48 9.03 -23.67
CA LEU A 62 6.79 10.24 -24.10
C LEU A 62 7.77 11.38 -24.36
N PHE A 63 8.75 11.56 -23.47
CA PHE A 63 9.79 12.56 -23.65
C PHE A 63 10.62 12.33 -24.92
N ALA A 64 11.11 11.10 -25.12
CA ALA A 64 11.88 10.75 -26.30
C ALA A 64 11.08 10.93 -27.60
N THR A 65 9.80 10.52 -27.60
CA THR A 65 8.90 10.72 -28.75
C THR A 65 8.65 12.21 -29.02
N ALA A 66 8.41 13.01 -27.98
CA ALA A 66 8.19 14.44 -28.12
C ALA A 66 9.43 15.15 -28.69
N GLN A 67 10.63 14.81 -28.21
CA GLN A 67 11.88 15.35 -28.74
C GLN A 67 12.06 15.02 -30.23
N LEU A 68 11.76 13.78 -30.61
CA LEU A 68 11.87 13.33 -31.99
C LEU A 68 10.86 14.04 -32.91
N GLU A 69 9.63 14.27 -32.44
CA GLU A 69 8.63 15.03 -33.19
C GLU A 69 9.01 16.50 -33.33
N LEU A 70 9.54 17.14 -32.28
CA LEU A 70 10.07 18.50 -32.38
C LEU A 70 11.17 18.60 -33.43
N GLN A 71 12.15 17.68 -33.39
CA GLN A 71 13.23 17.66 -34.38
C GLN A 71 12.72 17.45 -35.81
N ARG A 72 11.69 16.62 -36.00
CA ARG A 72 11.05 16.43 -37.32
C ARG A 72 10.42 17.72 -37.81
N LYS A 73 9.69 18.42 -36.92
CA LYS A 73 9.04 19.69 -37.24
C LYS A 73 10.06 20.80 -37.52
N ASP A 74 11.15 20.87 -36.76
CA ASP A 74 12.24 21.83 -37.02
C ASP A 74 12.87 21.62 -38.40
N LYS A 75 13.11 20.37 -38.80
CA LYS A 75 13.62 20.04 -40.14
C LYS A 75 12.63 20.45 -41.24
N GLU A 76 11.35 20.21 -41.03
CA GLU A 76 10.29 20.60 -41.96
C GLU A 76 10.20 22.13 -42.10
N ILE A 77 10.27 22.87 -40.99
CA ILE A 77 10.32 24.33 -40.97
C ILE A 77 11.54 24.85 -41.73
N GLN A 78 12.72 24.29 -41.48
CA GLN A 78 13.96 24.68 -42.18
C GLN A 78 13.85 24.43 -43.69
N ARG A 79 13.28 23.29 -44.09
CA ARG A 79 13.03 22.98 -45.51
C ARG A 79 12.10 24.01 -46.15
N LEU A 80 10.98 24.33 -45.50
CA LEU A 80 10.00 25.30 -46.00
C LEU A 80 10.59 26.71 -46.10
N ARG A 81 11.39 27.13 -45.11
CA ARG A 81 12.09 28.43 -45.14
C ARG A 81 13.04 28.53 -46.33
N ARG A 82 13.84 27.49 -46.56
CA ARG A 82 14.76 27.45 -47.70
C ARG A 82 14.02 27.56 -49.05
N GLN A 83 12.85 26.92 -49.18
CA GLN A 83 12.02 27.02 -50.39
C GLN A 83 11.41 28.40 -50.62
N LEU A 84 11.30 29.24 -49.60
CA LEU A 84 10.83 30.62 -49.72
C LEU A 84 11.95 31.61 -50.05
N GLU A 85 13.20 31.25 -49.75
CA GLU A 85 14.39 32.04 -50.02
C GLU A 85 14.97 31.78 -51.43
N GLU A 86 14.61 30.65 -52.06
CA GLU A 86 14.87 30.30 -53.47
C GLU A 86 13.75 30.80 -54.39
#